data_AF-A0A938P3A1-F1
#
_entry.id   AF-A0A938P3A1-F1
#
_cell.length_a   1.000
_cell.length_b   1.000
_cell.length_c   1.000
_cell.angle_alpha   90.00
_cell.angle_beta   90.00
_cell.angle_gamma   90.00
#
_symmetry.space_group_name_H-M   'P 1'
#
loop_
_entity.id
_entity.type
_entity.pdbx_description
1 polymer ?
#
loop_
_entity_poly.entity_id
_entity_poly.type
_entity_poly.pdbx_seq_one_letter_code
_entity_poly.pdbx_strand_id
1 'polypeptide(L)' 'MANTASIGIHITPQQINDAVRRMKRSERTAFVEDLIAAASPDYLDSIREAREDYKKGRVYTHNEVFKRK' A
#
# COMPACT_ATOMS: atom_id res chain seq x y z
N MET A 1 28.49 -5.04 15.86
CA MET A 1 27.16 -4.54 16.26
C MET A 1 27.04 -3.11 15.75
N ALA A 2 26.08 -2.79 14.88
CA ALA A 2 25.97 -1.46 14.27
C ALA A 2 25.27 -0.49 15.24
N ASN A 3 25.87 0.67 15.45
CA ASN A 3 25.37 1.74 16.31
C ASN A 3 24.26 2.51 15.56
N THR A 4 22.99 2.25 15.86
CA THR A 4 21.86 2.96 15.26
C THR A 4 21.68 4.31 15.96
N ALA A 5 22.38 5.34 15.47
CA ALA A 5 22.11 6.71 15.86
C ALA A 5 20.74 7.13 15.33
N SER A 6 19.76 7.34 16.21
CA SER A 6 18.45 7.89 15.84
C SER A 6 18.54 9.41 15.73
N ILE A 7 18.17 9.96 14.56
CA ILE A 7 18.01 11.40 14.37
C ILE A 7 16.55 11.76 14.64
N GLY A 8 16.31 12.63 15.63
CA GLY A 8 14.98 13.19 15.88
C GLY A 8 14.62 14.23 14.83
N ILE A 9 13.62 13.96 14.00
CA ILE A 9 13.10 14.92 13.03
C ILE A 9 11.78 15.47 13.57
N HIS A 10 11.71 16.78 13.78
CA HIS A 10 10.47 17.46 14.09
C HIS A 10 9.74 17.82 12.79
N ILE A 11 8.61 17.16 12.53
CA ILE A 11 7.73 17.44 11.40
C ILE A 11 6.37 17.83 11.95
N THR A 12 5.87 19.00 11.56
CA THR A 12 4.53 19.47 11.90
C THR A 12 3.49 18.98 10.88
N PRO A 13 2.21 18.82 11.27
CA PRO A 13 1.14 18.49 10.33
C PRO A 13 1.03 19.48 9.16
N GLN A 14 1.33 20.76 9.40
CA GLN A 14 1.29 21.77 8.35
C GLN A 14 2.36 21.55 7.29
N GLN A 15 3.57 21.16 7.68
CA GLN A 15 4.64 20.84 6.73
C GLN A 15 4.27 19.64 5.84
N ILE A 16 3.56 18.65 6.38
CA ILE A 16 3.04 17.52 5.60
C ILE A 16 2.00 18.00 4.60
N ASN A 17 1.04 18.82 5.04
CA ASN A 17 0.01 19.38 4.16
C ASN A 17 0.61 20.20 3.01
N ASP A 18 1.60 21.05 3.31
CA ASP A 18 2.28 21.86 2.30
C ASP A 18 3.05 20.99 1.29
N ALA A 19 3.70 19.91 1.76
CA ALA A 19 4.38 18.97 0.89
C ALA A 19 3.39 18.27 -0.07
N VAL A 20 2.27 17.75 0.44
CA VAL A 20 1.24 17.10 -0.38
C VAL A 20 0.62 18.06 -1.38
N ARG A 21 0.43 19.33 -1.01
CA ARG A 21 -0.10 20.37 -1.92
C ARG A 21 0.86 20.72 -3.06
N ARG A 22 2.18 20.62 -2.84
CA ARG A 22 3.22 20.88 -3.86
C ARG A 22 3.40 19.73 -4.86
N MET A 23 2.90 18.54 -4.56
CA MET A 23 2.98 17.39 -5.48
C MET A 23 2.22 17.65 -6.78
N LYS A 24 2.67 17.02 -7.88
CA LYS A 24 1.88 16.98 -9.11
C LYS A 24 0.58 16.23 -8.84
N ARG A 25 -0.45 16.52 -9.64
CA ARG A 25 -1.79 15.91 -9.44
C ARG A 25 -1.72 14.38 -9.46
N SER A 26 -0.99 13.79 -10.41
CA SER A 26 -0.84 12.33 -10.52
C SER A 26 -0.15 11.72 -9.30
N GLU A 27 0.94 12.32 -8.85
CA GLU A 27 1.69 11.87 -7.66
C GLU A 27 0.83 11.97 -6.40
N ARG A 28 0.07 13.06 -6.26
CA ARG A 28 -0.86 13.23 -5.13
C ARG A 28 -1.98 12.20 -5.15
N THR A 29 -2.54 11.89 -6.32
CA THR A 29 -3.58 10.84 -6.44
C THR A 29 -3.03 9.48 -6.03
N ALA A 30 -1.87 9.09 -6.56
CA ALA A 30 -1.22 7.83 -6.20
C ALA A 30 -0.93 7.77 -4.69
N PHE A 31 -0.40 8.85 -4.11
CA PHE A 31 -0.15 8.93 -2.66
C PHE A 31 -1.41 8.74 -1.82
N VAL A 32 -2.54 9.35 -2.22
CA VAL A 32 -3.80 9.20 -1.48
C VAL A 32 -4.35 7.78 -1.60
N GLU A 33 -4.25 7.16 -2.79
CA GLU A 33 -4.63 5.76 -2.98
C GLU A 33 -3.80 4.83 -2.11
N ASP A 34 -2.47 5.03 -2.08
CA ASP A 34 -1.56 4.27 -1.22
C ASP A 34 -1.87 4.49 0.27
N LEU A 35 -2.21 5.72 0.67
CA LEU A 35 -2.56 6.03 2.05
C LEU A 35 -3.87 5.34 2.47
N ILE A 36 -4.88 5.33 1.60
CA ILE A 36 -6.15 4.64 1.85
C ILE A 36 -5.91 3.13 1.95
N ALA A 37 -5.11 2.56 1.04
CA ALA A 37 -4.71 1.17 1.07
C ALA A 37 -3.99 0.80 2.38
N ALA A 38 -3.05 1.63 2.82
CA ALA A 38 -2.31 1.41 4.07
C ALA A 38 -3.18 1.54 5.31
N ALA A 39 -4.24 2.35 5.26
CA ALA A 39 -5.21 2.52 6.34
C ALA A 39 -6.30 1.43 6.37
N SER A 40 -6.32 0.51 5.41
CA SER A 40 -7.31 -0.56 5.31
C SER A 40 -6.71 -1.93 5.68
N PRO A 41 -7.02 -2.48 6.87
CA PRO A 41 -6.55 -3.80 7.28
C PRO A 41 -6.96 -4.90 6.29
N ASP A 42 -8.22 -4.89 5.86
CA ASP A 42 -8.76 -5.88 4.91
C ASP A 42 -8.03 -5.85 3.56
N TYR A 43 -7.67 -4.65 3.09
CA TYR A 43 -6.91 -4.52 1.85
C TYR A 43 -5.50 -5.10 1.99
N LEU A 44 -4.81 -4.79 3.10
CA LEU A 44 -3.49 -5.35 3.40
C LEU A 44 -3.52 -6.88 3.54
N ASP A 45 -4.59 -7.42 4.14
CA ASP A 45 -4.82 -8.85 4.27
C ASP A 45 -5.02 -9.51 2.91
N SER A 46 -5.80 -8.89 2.02
CA SER A 46 -5.97 -9.38 0.65
C SER A 46 -4.65 -9.43 -0.13
N ILE A 47 -3.78 -8.43 0.03
CA ILE A 47 -2.44 -8.41 -0.59
C ILE A 47 -1.57 -9.53 -0.05
N ARG A 48 -1.61 -9.77 1.27
CA ARG A 48 -0.87 -10.84 1.92
C ARG A 48 -1.32 -12.20 1.40
N GLU A 49 -2.63 -12.44 1.34
CA GLU A 49 -3.20 -13.67 0.78
C GLU A 49 -2.75 -13.87 -0.67
N ALA A 50 -2.91 -12.87 -1.54
CA ALA A 50 -2.51 -12.96 -2.95
C ALA A 50 -1.01 -13.27 -3.13
N ARG A 51 -0.14 -12.73 -2.28
CA ARG A 51 1.30 -13.06 -2.28
C ARG A 51 1.56 -14.50 -1.84
N GLU A 52 0.83 -15.01 -0.87
CA GLU A 52 0.93 -16.40 -0.46
C GLU A 52 0.40 -17.37 -1.53
N ASP A 53 -0.71 -17.03 -2.19
CA ASP A 53 -1.25 -17.72 -3.36
C ASP A 53 -0.18 -17.89 -4.44
N TYR A 54 0.44 -16.77 -4.82
CA TYR A 54 1.49 -16.74 -5.81
C TYR A 54 2.69 -17.59 -5.40
N LYS A 55 3.15 -17.47 -4.14
CA LYS A 55 4.26 -18.28 -3.61
C LYS A 55 3.95 -19.78 -3.61
N LYS A 56 2.70 -20.16 -3.38
CA LYS A 56 2.22 -21.55 -3.41
C LYS A 56 1.94 -22.05 -4.84
N GLY A 57 2.04 -21.18 -5.86
CA GLY A 57 1.71 -21.52 -7.24
C GLY A 57 0.23 -21.83 -7.46
N ARG A 58 -0.65 -21.31 -6.60
CA ARG A 58 -2.10 -21.49 -6.76
C ARG A 58 -2.55 -20.78 -8.03
N VAL A 59 -3.22 -21.51 -8.91
CA VAL A 59 -3.79 -20.99 -10.16
C VAL A 59 -5.23 -21.43 -10.27
N TYR A 60 -6.06 -20.57 -10.86
CA TYR A 60 -7.45 -20.87 -11.18
C TYR A 60 -7.65 -20.76 -12.68
N THR A 61 -8.35 -21.72 -13.26
CA THR A 61 -8.80 -21.70 -14.64
C THR A 61 -9.99 -20.74 -14.81
N HIS A 62 -10.22 -20.28 -16.03
CA HIS A 62 -11.38 -19.45 -16.36
C HIS A 62 -12.70 -20.09 -15.89
N ASN A 63 -12.85 -21.40 -16.05
CA ASN A 63 -14.06 -22.10 -15.62
C ASN A 63 -14.18 -22.19 -14.08
N GLU A 64 -13.08 -22.23 -13.33
CA GLU A 64 -13.14 -22.23 -11.86
C GLU A 64 -13.57 -20.87 -11.32
N VAL A 65 -13.15 -19.78 -11.95
CA VAL A 65 -13.48 -18.41 -11.52
C VAL A 65 -14.84 -17.94 -12.05
N PHE A 66 -15.17 -18.26 -13.31
CA PHE A 66 -16.27 -17.65 -14.05
C PHE A 66 -17.37 -18.62 -14.45
N LYS A 67 -17.46 -19.81 -13.83
CA LYS A 67 -18.58 -20.74 -14.05
C LYS A 67 -19.90 -19.98 -13.94
N ARG A 68 -20.58 -19.80 -15.08
CA ARG A 68 -21.92 -19.22 -15.14
C ARG A 68 -22.87 -20.17 -14.43
N LYS A 69 -23.76 -19.61 -13.61
CA LYS A 69 -24.91 -20.32 -13.05
C LYS A 69 -25.80 -20.86 -14.18
#